data_AF-X0U374-F1
#
_entry.id   AF-X0U374-F1
#
_cell.length_a   1.000
_cell.length_b   1.000
_cell.length_c   1.000
_cell.angle_alpha   90.00
_cell.angle_beta   90.00
_cell.angle_gamma   90.00
#
_symmetry.space_group_name_H-M   'P 1'
#
loop_
_entity.id
_entity.type
_entity.pdbx_description
1 polymer ?
#
loop_
_entity_poly.entity_id
_entity_poly.type
_entity_poly.pdbx_seq_one_letter_code
_entity_poly.pdbx_strand_id
1 'polypeptide(L)' 'QRLMFLKEGKIRALGEPEKLITKENIKEVFDADVEIRENIHSKLPEISLIPKEGEKS' A
#
# COMPACT_ATOMS: atom_id res chain seq x y z
N GLN A 1 -11.96 -7.09 -8.21
CA GLN A 1 -11.96 -5.61 -8.23
C GLN A 1 -10.55 -5.19 -8.64
N ARG A 2 -10.32 -4.12 -9.40
CA ARG A 2 -8.95 -3.79 -9.84
C ARG A 2 -8.46 -2.49 -9.24
N LEU A 3 -7.19 -2.48 -8.83
CA LEU A 3 -6.45 -1.31 -8.41
C LEU A 3 -5.40 -0.95 -9.44
N MET A 4 -5.10 0.34 -9.54
CA MET A 4 -4.05 0.87 -10.39
C MET A 4 -3.17 1.79 -9.55
N PHE A 5 -1.87 1.52 -9.51
CA PHE A 5 -0.89 2.42 -8.92
C PHE A 5 -0.29 3.30 -10.00
N LEU A 6 -0.33 4.60 -9.75
CA LEU A 6 0.19 5.65 -10.63
C LEU A 6 1.34 6.36 -9.93
N LYS A 7 2.44 6.53 -10.64
CA LYS A 7 3.56 7.38 -10.22
C LYS A 7 4.08 8.13 -11.43
N GLU A 8 4.20 9.45 -11.32
CA GLU A 8 4.75 10.32 -12.37
C GLU A 8 4.02 10.19 -13.72
N GLY A 9 2.68 10.11 -13.67
CA GLY A 9 1.85 9.98 -14.88
C GLY A 9 1.93 8.62 -15.58
N LYS A 10 2.59 7.63 -14.99
CA LYS A 10 2.71 6.27 -15.54
C LYS A 10 2.04 5.24 -14.65
N ILE A 11 1.49 4.20 -15.28
CA ILE A 11 1.01 3.00 -14.60
C ILE A 11 2.22 2.21 -14.10
N ARG A 12 2.33 2.05 -12.78
CA ARG A 12 3.37 1.23 -12.14
C ARG A 12 2.88 -0.18 -11.85
N ALA A 13 1.62 -0.33 -11.46
CA ALA A 13 1.00 -1.63 -11.25
C ALA A 13 -0.50 -1.58 -11.55
N LEU A 14 -1.07 -2.70 -12.02
CA LEU A 14 -2.50 -2.87 -12.28
C LEU A 14 -2.91 -4.32 -11.97
N GLY A 15 -3.91 -4.53 -11.13
CA GLY A 15 -4.36 -5.88 -10.79
C GLY A 15 -5.29 -5.94 -9.57
N GLU A 16 -5.47 -7.14 -9.01
CA GLU A 16 -6.29 -7.35 -7.81
C GLU A 16 -5.60 -6.79 -6.55
N PRO A 17 -6.36 -6.25 -5.57
CA PRO A 17 -5.83 -5.65 -4.34
C PRO A 17 -4.80 -6.51 -3.61
N GLU A 18 -5.08 -7.79 -3.43
CA GLU A 18 -4.23 -8.75 -2.70
C GLU A 18 -2.84 -8.93 -3.33
N LYS A 19 -2.72 -8.70 -4.65
CA LYS A 19 -1.44 -8.80 -5.35
C LYS A 19 -0.70 -7.47 -5.42
N LEU A 20 -1.42 -6.35 -5.36
CA LEU A 20 -0.86 -5.01 -5.52
C LEU A 20 -0.47 -4.36 -4.20
N ILE A 21 -1.26 -4.57 -3.14
CA ILE A 21 -1.03 -3.99 -1.82
C ILE A 21 0.02 -4.85 -1.11
N THR A 22 1.28 -4.62 -1.45
CA THR A 22 2.47 -5.18 -0.78
C THR A 22 3.32 -4.05 -0.21
N LYS A 23 4.16 -4.36 0.78
CA LYS A 23 5.03 -3.35 1.42
C LYS A 23 5.96 -2.73 0.39
N GLU A 24 6.50 -3.56 -0.51
CA GLU A 24 7.42 -3.17 -1.58
C GLU A 24 6.75 -2.21 -2.56
N ASN A 25 5.55 -2.54 -3.05
CA ASN A 25 4.84 -1.68 -4.01
C ASN A 25 4.41 -0.36 -3.37
N ILE A 26 3.95 -0.39 -2.10
CA ILE A 26 3.56 0.83 -1.40
C ILE A 26 4.79 1.72 -1.16
N LYS A 27 5.93 1.14 -0.77
CA LYS A 27 7.18 1.89 -0.63
C LYS A 27 7.65 2.48 -1.94
N GLU A 28 7.64 1.71 -3.03
CA GLU A 28 8.05 2.20 -4.35
C GLU A 28 7.16 3.35 -4.83
N VAL A 29 5.85 3.23 -4.67
CA VAL A 29 4.89 4.20 -5.23
C VAL A 29 4.74 5.44 -4.35
N PHE A 30 4.65 5.26 -3.03
CA PHE A 30 4.29 6.31 -2.08
C PHE A 30 5.45 6.74 -1.15
N ASP A 31 6.62 6.10 -1.24
CA ASP A 31 7.76 6.31 -0.32
C ASP A 31 7.38 6.19 1.18
N ALA A 32 6.41 5.31 1.46
CA ALA A 32 5.87 5.08 2.79
C ALA A 32 6.22 3.68 3.29
N ASP A 33 6.68 3.61 4.55
CA ASP A 33 6.84 2.35 5.26
C ASP A 33 5.51 1.99 5.94
N VAL A 34 5.04 0.76 5.73
CA VAL A 34 3.71 0.33 6.14
C VAL A 34 3.70 -1.06 6.74
N GLU A 35 2.74 -1.29 7.62
CA GLU A 35 2.25 -2.63 7.96
C GLU A 35 1.02 -2.97 7.12
N ILE A 36 0.94 -4.24 6.71
CA ILE A 36 -0.17 -4.76 5.94
C ILE A 36 -0.66 -6.03 6.63
N ARG A 37 -1.96 -6.11 6.86
CA ARG A 37 -2.65 -7.25 7.48
C ARG A 37 -3.96 -7.54 6.77
N GLU A 38 -4.49 -8.75 6.92
CA GLU A 38 -5.83 -9.06 6.44
C GLU A 38 -6.88 -8.46 7.38
N ASN A 39 -7.86 -7.75 6.83
CA ASN A 39 -9.00 -7.30 7.61
C ASN A 39 -9.93 -8.48 7.93
N ILE A 40 -10.24 -8.67 9.21
CA ILE A 40 -11.02 -9.83 9.69
C ILE A 40 -12.46 -9.88 9.15
N HIS A 41 -13.03 -8.73 8.76
CA HIS A 41 -14.41 -8.63 8.28
C HIS A 41 -14.51 -8.72 6.76
N SER A 42 -13.65 -7.99 6.04
CA SER A 42 -13.73 -7.89 4.58
C SER A 42 -12.82 -8.84 3.82
N LYS A 43 -11.83 -9.44 4.49
CA LYS A 43 -10.75 -10.24 3.89
C LYS A 43 -9.83 -9.46 2.95
N LEU A 44 -10.03 -8.14 2.83
CA LEU A 44 -9.16 -7.27 2.04
C LEU A 44 -7.92 -6.85 2.84
N PRO A 45 -6.82 -6.47 2.16
CA PRO A 45 -5.67 -5.88 2.81
C PRO A 45 -6.01 -4.58 3.54
N GLU A 46 -5.59 -4.47 4.80
CA GLU A 46 -5.61 -3.24 5.61
C GLU A 46 -4.18 -2.70 5.75
N ILE A 47 -4.00 -1.40 5.52
CA ILE A 47 -2.70 -0.73 5.50
C ILE A 47 -2.61 0.23 6.69
N SER A 48 -1.56 0.11 7.49
CA SER A 48 -1.23 1.07 8.56
C SER A 48 0.11 1.73 8.27
N LEU A 49 0.17 3.06 8.38
CA LEU A 49 1.42 3.81 8.24
C LEU A 49 2.32 3.57 9.44
N ILE A 50 3.62 3.35 9.18
CA ILE A 50 4.65 3.37 10.19
C ILE A 50 5.22 4.80 10.21
N PRO A 51 5.06 5.55 11.31
CA PRO A 51 5.62 6.91 11.42
C PRO A 51 7.14 6.88 11.25
N LYS A 52 7.70 7.85 10.52
CA LYS A 52 9.16 8.03 10.47
C LYS A 52 9.65 8.50 11.84
N GLU A 53 10.80 8.01 12.31
CA GLU A 53 11.37 8.45 13.59
C GLU A 53 11.51 9.98 13.61
N GLY A 54 10.78 10.64 14.51
CA GLY A 54 10.70 12.10 14.62
C GLY A 54 9.30 12.69 14.39
N GLU A 55 8.37 11.94 13.80
CA GLU A 55 6.97 12.35 13.60
C GLU A 55 6.04 11.83 14.71
N LYS A 56 6.49 11.88 15.98
CA LYS A 56 5.57 11.74 17.11
C LYS A 56 4.87 13.09 17.29
N SER A 57 3.61 13.16 16.86
CA SER A 57 2.70 14.28 17.18
C SER A 57 2.45 14.36 18.68
#